data_AF-J3KWT4-F1
#
_entry.id   AF-J3KWT4-F1
#
_cell.length_a   1.000
_cell.length_b   1.000
_cell.length_c   1.000
_cell.angle_alpha   90.00
_cell.angle_beta   90.00
_cell.angle_gamma   90.00
#
_symmetry.space_group_name_H-M   'P 1'
#
loop_
_entity.id
_entity.type
_entity.pdbx_description
1 polymer ?
#
loop_
_entity_poly.entity_id
_entity_poly.type
_entity_poly.pdbx_seq_one_letter_code
_entity_poly.pdbx_strand_id
1 'polypeptide(L)'
;MKLLIQAGANVNGCGAGFNGTTPLLLACSRTGAIRFVKCLLESGADPNIPDELDRLPAEVAAIHAEREVVEAIFPLTHYVPTILDWSVGGIIRYVKSAAYKEWARNASCRRKDELKEQGNLFFNNKDYDAAILLYSMAMKFNNIDASLYSNRSVCWLHLGIGDEALSDAQFCSKIQPDWAKGYYRQGMAFSLLQDYASASCVLQRALKLDPLNATIAKALRCEKTR
;
A
#
# COMPACT_ATOMS: atom_id res chain seq x y z
N MET A 1 21.70 18.11 1.05
CA MET A 1 20.49 18.50 1.80
C MET A 1 20.38 20.02 1.94
N LYS A 2 21.28 20.72 2.65
CA LYS A 2 21.26 22.20 2.78
C LYS A 2 21.13 22.94 1.43
N LEU A 3 21.87 22.49 0.40
CA LEU A 3 21.79 23.06 -0.95
C LEU A 3 20.42 22.88 -1.65
N LEU A 4 19.70 21.78 -1.40
CA LEU A 4 18.39 21.53 -2.01
C LEU A 4 17.31 22.41 -1.37
N ILE A 5 17.40 22.62 -0.05
CA ILE A 5 16.49 23.50 0.68
C ILE A 5 16.75 24.96 0.29
N GLN A 6 18.02 25.35 0.15
CA GLN A 6 18.40 26.67 -0.37
C GLN A 6 17.94 26.90 -1.82
N ALA A 7 17.78 25.84 -2.61
CA ALA A 7 17.22 25.89 -3.96
C ALA A 7 15.67 25.93 -3.99
N GLY A 8 14.99 26.07 -2.85
CA GLY A 8 13.54 26.22 -2.76
C GLY A 8 12.75 24.92 -2.58
N ALA A 9 13.41 23.79 -2.27
CA ALA A 9 12.70 22.56 -1.95
C ALA A 9 11.83 22.72 -0.70
N ASN A 10 10.55 22.34 -0.78
CA ASN A 10 9.65 22.35 0.37
C ASN A 10 10.07 21.29 1.39
N VAL A 11 10.59 21.73 2.55
CA VAL A 11 11.08 20.88 3.63
C VAL A 11 9.99 19.98 4.25
N ASN A 12 8.73 20.41 4.15
CA ASN A 12 7.55 19.68 4.62
C ASN A 12 6.74 19.06 3.45
N GLY A 13 7.26 19.16 2.22
CA GLY A 13 6.57 18.66 1.04
C GLY A 13 6.53 17.14 1.03
N CYS A 14 5.33 16.57 0.92
CA CYS A 14 5.14 15.18 0.58
C CYS A 14 4.96 15.08 -0.95
N GLY A 15 5.94 14.49 -1.65
CA GLY A 15 5.83 14.29 -3.09
C GLY A 15 4.60 13.42 -3.42
N ALA A 16 3.95 13.67 -4.56
CA ALA A 16 2.73 12.95 -4.97
C ALA A 16 2.89 11.42 -5.02
N GLY A 17 4.14 10.90 -5.12
CA GLY A 17 4.45 9.47 -5.09
C GLY A 17 4.90 8.90 -3.73
N PHE A 18 5.01 9.73 -2.68
CA PHE A 18 5.45 9.32 -1.34
C PHE A 18 4.33 9.31 -0.31
N ASN A 19 3.08 9.36 -0.76
CA ASN A 19 1.89 9.13 0.07
C ASN A 19 1.85 9.97 1.36
N GLY A 20 2.18 11.25 1.33
CA GLY A 20 2.17 12.06 2.57
C GLY A 20 3.43 11.96 3.43
N THR A 21 4.40 11.09 3.09
CA THR A 21 5.66 10.98 3.84
C THR A 21 6.53 12.23 3.63
N THR A 22 6.83 12.93 4.73
CA THR A 22 7.73 14.08 4.72
C THR A 22 9.21 13.65 4.70
N PRO A 23 10.13 14.54 4.27
CA PRO A 23 11.57 14.28 4.39
C PRO A 23 12.02 13.94 5.81
N LEU A 24 11.37 14.54 6.82
CA LEU A 24 11.65 14.27 8.22
C LEU A 24 11.23 12.86 8.64
N LEU A 25 10.04 12.41 8.24
CA LEU A 25 9.59 11.04 8.48
C LEU A 25 10.53 10.01 7.85
N LEU A 26 10.98 10.24 6.62
CA LEU A 26 11.96 9.37 5.94
C LEU A 26 13.31 9.33 6.66
N ALA A 27 13.74 10.44 7.28
CA ALA A 27 14.94 10.46 8.10
C ALA A 27 14.74 9.69 9.41
N CYS A 28 13.57 9.85 10.06
CA CYS A 28 13.24 9.15 11.31
C CYS A 28 13.11 7.63 11.14
N SER A 29 12.79 7.14 9.94
CA SER A 29 12.71 5.70 9.65
C SER A 29 14.05 5.05 9.30
N ARG A 30 15.16 5.80 9.30
CA ARG A 30 16.49 5.30 8.92
C ARG A 30 17.45 5.32 10.09
N THR A 31 18.20 4.24 10.22
CA THR A 31 19.22 4.14 11.26
C THR A 31 20.38 5.09 11.02
N GLY A 32 20.88 5.73 12.08
CA GLY A 32 22.01 6.67 12.00
C GLY A 32 21.72 7.98 11.25
N ALA A 33 20.46 8.32 11.02
CA ALA A 33 20.06 9.51 10.25
C ALA A 33 20.02 10.82 11.07
N ILE A 34 20.57 10.84 12.30
CA ILE A 34 20.50 12.00 13.22
C ILE A 34 20.99 13.32 12.59
N ARG A 35 22.04 13.25 11.75
CA ARG A 35 22.56 14.44 11.05
C ARG A 35 21.55 15.02 10.05
N PHE A 36 20.78 14.15 9.38
CA PHE A 36 19.73 14.56 8.47
C PHE A 36 18.53 15.14 9.23
N VAL A 37 18.12 14.50 10.33
CA VAL A 37 17.06 15.00 11.20
C VAL A 37 17.39 16.42 11.71
N LYS A 38 18.57 16.62 12.31
CA LYS A 38 18.99 17.94 12.79
C LYS A 38 19.01 18.98 11.68
N CYS A 39 19.56 18.63 10.51
CA CYS A 39 19.59 19.52 9.35
C CYS A 39 18.18 19.89 8.86
N LEU A 40 17.22 18.96 8.88
CA LEU A 40 15.84 19.20 8.48
C LEU A 40 15.11 20.11 9.48
N LEU A 41 15.28 19.85 10.79
CA LEU A 41 14.70 20.68 11.84
C LEU A 41 15.27 22.12 11.80
N GLU A 42 16.59 22.28 11.65
CA GLU A 42 17.25 23.58 11.42
C GLU A 42 16.68 24.33 10.20
N SER A 43 16.12 23.59 9.25
CA SER A 43 15.56 24.12 8.01
C SER A 43 14.04 24.32 8.06
N GLY A 44 13.41 24.17 9.23
CA GLY A 44 11.97 24.38 9.41
C GLY A 44 11.08 23.17 9.10
N ALA A 45 11.65 21.94 9.11
CA ALA A 45 10.83 20.74 9.07
C ALA A 45 9.91 20.68 10.30
N ASP A 46 8.62 20.44 10.09
CA ASP A 46 7.64 20.32 11.17
C ASP A 46 7.62 18.87 11.71
N PRO A 47 8.03 18.65 12.97
CA PRO A 47 8.02 17.34 13.61
C PRO A 47 6.63 16.86 14.04
N ASN A 48 5.57 17.58 13.67
CA ASN A 48 4.19 17.25 14.01
C ASN A 48 3.35 16.78 12.80
N ILE A 49 3.95 16.68 11.61
CA ILE A 49 3.27 16.11 10.44
C ILE A 49 3.35 14.58 10.52
N PRO A 50 2.22 13.87 10.66
CA PRO A 50 2.21 12.43 10.80
C PRO A 50 2.38 11.69 9.47
N ASP A 51 2.67 10.39 9.54
CA ASP A 51 2.68 9.50 8.39
C ASP A 51 1.28 8.98 8.02
N GLU A 52 1.21 8.07 7.03
CA GLU A 52 -0.05 7.46 6.55
C GLU A 52 -0.83 6.65 7.60
N LEU A 53 -0.20 6.33 8.74
CA LEU A 53 -0.82 5.62 9.86
C LEU A 53 -1.09 6.56 11.05
N ASP A 54 -1.05 7.88 10.82
CA ASP A 54 -1.20 8.92 11.83
C ASP A 54 -0.10 8.90 12.91
N ARG A 55 1.08 8.35 12.61
CA ARG A 55 2.21 8.32 13.56
C ARG A 55 3.05 9.56 13.44
N LEU A 56 3.40 10.15 14.57
CA LEU A 56 4.32 11.29 14.60
C LEU A 56 5.77 10.86 14.34
N PRO A 57 6.62 11.75 13.80
CA PRO A 57 8.06 11.52 13.66
C PRO A 57 8.76 10.97 14.90
N ALA A 58 8.39 11.42 16.10
CA ALA A 58 8.93 10.91 17.36
C ALA A 58 8.59 9.43 17.61
N GLU A 59 7.36 9.00 17.28
CA GLU A 59 6.96 7.59 17.37
C GLU A 59 7.67 6.74 16.32
N VAL A 60 7.78 7.25 15.09
CA VAL A 60 8.51 6.57 14.00
C VAL A 60 9.97 6.35 14.37
N ALA A 61 10.65 7.38 14.90
CA ALA A 61 12.02 7.25 15.38
C ALA A 61 12.14 6.24 16.54
N ALA A 62 11.17 6.23 17.46
CA ALA A 62 11.16 5.30 18.58
C ALA A 62 10.98 3.84 18.14
N ILE A 63 10.18 3.57 17.09
CA ILE A 63 10.02 2.24 16.48
C ILE A 63 11.37 1.71 15.95
N HIS A 64 12.17 2.57 15.34
CA HIS A 64 13.47 2.22 14.76
C HIS A 64 14.62 2.23 15.78
N ALA A 65 14.30 2.38 17.07
CA ALA A 65 15.26 2.41 18.18
C ALA A 65 16.30 3.54 18.13
N GLU A 66 15.99 4.63 17.42
CA GLU A 66 16.87 5.80 17.27
C GLU A 66 16.64 6.79 18.43
N ARG A 67 17.09 6.43 19.64
CA ARG A 67 16.86 7.25 20.85
C ARG A 67 17.33 8.69 20.68
N GLU A 68 18.51 8.90 20.10
CA GLU A 68 19.07 10.24 19.86
C GLU A 68 18.16 11.09 18.95
N VAL A 69 17.49 10.45 17.98
CA VAL A 69 16.53 11.12 17.09
C VAL A 69 15.28 11.49 17.86
N VAL A 70 14.76 10.60 18.71
CA VAL A 70 13.61 10.90 19.58
C VAL A 70 13.95 12.07 20.51
N GLU A 71 15.14 12.09 21.11
CA GLU A 71 15.61 13.18 21.98
C GLU A 71 15.71 14.52 21.24
N ALA A 72 16.19 14.50 19.98
CA ALA A 72 16.29 15.71 19.17
C ALA A 72 14.93 16.29 18.77
N ILE A 73 13.93 15.43 18.53
CA ILE A 73 12.61 15.83 18.04
C ILE A 73 11.64 16.15 19.18
N PHE A 74 11.72 15.44 20.31
CA PHE A 74 10.77 15.52 21.41
C PHE A 74 10.43 16.95 21.89
N PRO A 75 11.38 17.89 22.07
CA PRO A 75 11.07 19.25 22.51
C PRO A 75 10.18 20.04 21.54
N LEU A 76 10.07 19.57 20.30
CA LEU A 76 9.32 20.20 19.21
C LEU A 76 8.01 19.46 18.90
N THR A 77 7.77 18.31 19.54
CA THR A 77 6.59 17.47 19.34
C THR A 77 5.45 17.85 20.28
N HIS A 78 4.25 18.01 19.75
CA HIS A 78 3.04 18.21 20.53
C HIS A 78 2.72 16.99 21.41
N TYR A 79 2.18 17.26 22.59
CA TYR A 79 1.76 16.22 23.54
C TYR A 79 0.74 15.26 22.92
N VAL A 80 0.98 13.94 23.03
CA VAL A 80 0.05 12.89 22.61
C VAL A 80 -0.63 12.29 23.85
N PRO A 81 -1.94 12.55 24.07
CA PRO A 81 -2.65 12.12 25.29
C PRO A 81 -2.67 10.61 25.54
N THR A 82 -2.55 9.80 24.48
CA THR A 82 -2.52 8.34 24.58
C THR A 82 -1.25 7.82 25.25
N ILE A 83 -0.18 8.63 25.30
CA ILE A 83 1.10 8.29 25.93
C ILE A 83 1.11 8.86 27.35
N LEU A 84 0.79 8.02 28.33
CA LEU A 84 0.64 8.43 29.73
C LEU A 84 1.94 8.98 30.35
N ASP A 85 3.07 8.39 30.01
CA ASP A 85 4.40 8.90 30.35
C ASP A 85 4.93 9.72 29.17
N TRP A 86 4.71 11.03 29.18
CA TRP A 86 5.21 11.92 28.13
C TRP A 86 6.67 12.30 28.36
N SER A 87 7.53 11.32 28.10
CA SER A 87 8.98 11.47 28.07
C SER A 87 9.53 10.67 26.89
N VAL A 88 10.79 10.93 26.50
CA VAL A 88 11.50 10.11 25.51
C VAL A 88 11.43 8.62 25.86
N GLY A 89 11.63 8.28 27.15
CA GLY A 89 11.53 6.91 27.64
C GLY A 89 10.11 6.35 27.55
N GLY A 90 9.10 7.16 27.87
CA GLY A 90 7.70 6.80 27.80
C GLY A 90 7.20 6.56 26.38
N ILE A 91 7.59 7.39 25.41
CA ILE A 91 7.30 7.17 23.97
C ILE A 91 7.92 5.86 23.51
N ILE A 92 9.20 5.62 23.81
CA ILE A 92 9.89 4.36 23.45
C ILE A 92 9.23 3.13 24.08
N ARG A 93 8.78 3.23 25.34
CA ARG A 93 8.02 2.15 26.00
C ARG A 93 6.65 1.94 25.36
N TYR A 94 5.95 3.02 25.04
CA TYR A 94 4.63 2.99 24.42
C TYR A 94 4.64 2.29 23.07
N VAL A 95 5.54 2.66 22.14
CA VAL A 95 5.61 2.03 20.81
C VAL A 95 5.99 0.54 20.85
N LYS A 96 6.63 0.10 21.95
CA LYS A 96 6.97 -1.31 22.19
C LYS A 96 5.85 -2.12 22.85
N SER A 97 4.83 -1.44 23.40
CA SER A 97 3.74 -2.06 24.14
C SER A 97 2.86 -2.95 23.25
N ALA A 98 2.16 -3.90 23.86
CA ALA A 98 1.19 -4.73 23.17
C ALA A 98 0.03 -3.88 22.59
N ALA A 99 -0.43 -2.88 23.36
CA ALA A 99 -1.49 -1.97 22.95
C ALA A 99 -1.13 -1.22 21.66
N TYR A 100 0.10 -0.70 21.55
CA TYR A 100 0.55 -0.02 20.33
C TYR A 100 0.65 -0.96 19.14
N LYS A 101 1.21 -2.17 19.33
CA LYS A 101 1.31 -3.17 18.26
C LYS A 101 -0.07 -3.57 17.73
N GLU A 102 -1.06 -3.66 18.61
CA GLU A 102 -2.43 -3.94 18.24
C GLU A 102 -3.09 -2.77 17.52
N TRP A 103 -2.92 -1.55 18.04
CA TRP A 103 -3.34 -0.34 17.36
C TRP A 103 -2.74 -0.23 15.96
N ALA A 104 -1.43 -0.43 15.79
CA ALA A 104 -0.72 -0.30 14.52
C ALA A 104 -1.20 -1.33 13.49
N ARG A 105 -1.49 -2.57 13.93
CA ARG A 105 -2.09 -3.60 13.08
C ARG A 105 -3.48 -3.18 12.62
N ASN A 106 -4.32 -2.72 13.54
CA ASN A 106 -5.68 -2.27 13.22
C ASN A 106 -5.69 -1.03 12.32
N ALA A 107 -4.77 -0.08 12.56
CA ALA A 107 -4.58 1.09 11.71
C ALA A 107 -4.15 0.69 10.29
N SER A 108 -3.20 -0.24 10.16
CA SER A 108 -2.77 -0.77 8.86
C SER A 108 -3.92 -1.46 8.11
N CYS A 109 -4.73 -2.27 8.81
CA CYS A 109 -5.91 -2.90 8.22
C CYS A 109 -6.94 -1.87 7.74
N ARG A 110 -7.29 -0.88 8.59
CA ARG A 110 -8.22 0.20 8.22
C ARG A 110 -7.71 0.98 7.01
N ARG A 111 -6.44 1.38 7.03
CA ARG A 111 -5.83 2.15 5.94
C ARG A 111 -5.82 1.39 4.62
N LYS A 112 -5.50 0.09 4.67
CA LYS A 112 -5.59 -0.81 3.52
C LYS A 112 -7.02 -0.86 2.94
N ASP A 113 -8.03 -1.03 3.80
CA ASP A 113 -9.42 -1.11 3.34
C ASP A 113 -9.93 0.24 2.81
N GLU A 114 -9.55 1.37 3.42
CA GLU A 114 -9.85 2.71 2.88
C GLU A 114 -9.28 2.92 1.47
N LEU A 115 -8.00 2.58 1.27
CA LEU A 115 -7.35 2.70 -0.04
C LEU A 115 -7.99 1.78 -1.07
N LYS A 116 -8.39 0.57 -0.67
CA LYS A 116 -9.13 -0.35 -1.52
C LYS A 116 -10.48 0.22 -1.93
N GLU A 117 -11.26 0.78 -0.99
CA GLU A 117 -12.56 1.37 -1.30
C GLU A 117 -12.42 2.62 -2.18
N GLN A 118 -11.41 3.46 -1.95
CA GLN A 118 -11.09 4.56 -2.88
C GLN A 118 -10.76 4.02 -4.27
N GLY A 119 -9.95 2.96 -4.36
CA GLY A 119 -9.65 2.29 -5.63
C GLY A 119 -10.91 1.78 -6.33
N ASN A 120 -11.87 1.23 -5.59
CA ASN A 120 -13.16 0.79 -6.11
C ASN A 120 -13.97 1.98 -6.67
N LEU A 121 -13.93 3.16 -6.03
CA LEU A 121 -14.61 4.37 -6.51
C LEU A 121 -14.03 4.84 -7.85
N PHE A 122 -12.69 4.92 -7.98
CA PHE A 122 -12.04 5.28 -9.25
C PHE A 122 -12.29 4.23 -10.34
N PHE A 123 -12.27 2.94 -9.97
CA PHE A 123 -12.61 1.85 -10.88
C PHE A 123 -14.04 1.99 -11.43
N ASN A 124 -15.01 2.29 -10.58
CA ASN A 124 -16.41 2.50 -10.99
C ASN A 124 -16.56 3.73 -11.89
N ASN A 125 -15.72 4.74 -11.71
CA ASN A 125 -15.63 5.91 -12.57
C ASN A 125 -14.81 5.68 -13.86
N LYS A 126 -14.31 4.45 -14.07
CA LYS A 126 -13.46 4.04 -15.21
C LYS A 126 -12.09 4.74 -15.26
N ASP A 127 -11.67 5.35 -14.16
CA ASP A 127 -10.31 5.86 -13.99
C ASP A 127 -9.43 4.73 -13.48
N TYR A 128 -8.95 3.91 -14.42
CA TYR A 128 -8.21 2.69 -14.11
C TYR A 128 -6.80 2.97 -13.59
N ASP A 129 -6.15 4.04 -14.06
CA ASP A 129 -4.80 4.44 -13.62
C ASP A 129 -4.81 4.86 -12.14
N ALA A 130 -5.77 5.70 -11.74
CA ALA A 130 -5.92 6.08 -10.34
C ALA A 130 -6.29 4.88 -9.45
N ALA A 131 -7.17 3.99 -9.94
CA ALA A 131 -7.51 2.77 -9.23
C ALA A 131 -6.29 1.84 -9.02
N ILE A 132 -5.45 1.67 -10.05
CA ILE A 132 -4.21 0.89 -9.97
C ILE A 132 -3.27 1.47 -8.92
N LEU A 133 -3.11 2.79 -8.90
CA LEU A 133 -2.27 3.47 -7.92
C LEU A 133 -2.77 3.17 -6.49
N LEU A 134 -4.06 3.31 -6.24
CA LEU A 134 -4.65 3.08 -4.92
C LEU A 134 -4.59 1.61 -4.49
N TYR A 135 -4.87 0.65 -5.37
CA TYR A 135 -4.67 -0.77 -5.06
C TYR A 135 -3.21 -1.09 -4.76
N SER A 136 -2.28 -0.50 -5.50
CA SER A 136 -0.84 -0.67 -5.28
C SER A 136 -0.39 -0.08 -3.94
N MET A 137 -0.97 1.05 -3.53
CA MET A 137 -0.76 1.61 -2.19
C MET A 137 -1.35 0.70 -1.10
N ALA A 138 -2.56 0.17 -1.28
CA ALA A 138 -3.17 -0.76 -0.33
C ALA A 138 -2.33 -2.02 -0.11
N MET A 139 -1.71 -2.55 -1.17
CA MET A 139 -0.83 -3.73 -1.11
C MET A 139 0.41 -3.53 -0.23
N LYS A 140 0.84 -2.29 0.04
CA LYS A 140 1.96 -2.02 0.97
C LYS A 140 1.63 -2.41 2.41
N PHE A 141 0.36 -2.38 2.80
CA PHE A 141 -0.11 -2.73 4.14
C PHE A 141 -0.44 -4.22 4.30
N ASN A 142 -0.89 -4.86 3.22
CA ASN A 142 -1.09 -6.30 3.16
C ASN A 142 -0.90 -6.81 1.73
N ASN A 143 0.23 -7.48 1.49
CA ASN A 143 0.57 -8.01 0.18
C ASN A 143 -0.01 -9.41 -0.10
N ILE A 144 -0.81 -9.99 0.80
CA ILE A 144 -1.47 -11.30 0.64
C ILE A 144 -2.99 -11.20 0.54
N ASP A 145 -3.56 -10.01 0.31
CA ASP A 145 -5.00 -9.86 0.05
C ASP A 145 -5.29 -10.13 -1.44
N ALA A 146 -5.83 -11.32 -1.75
CA ALA A 146 -6.14 -11.73 -3.12
C ALA A 146 -7.10 -10.76 -3.84
N SER A 147 -7.98 -10.07 -3.10
CA SER A 147 -8.94 -9.14 -3.69
C SER A 147 -8.27 -7.92 -4.31
N LEU A 148 -7.15 -7.44 -3.75
CA LEU A 148 -6.38 -6.33 -4.30
C LEU A 148 -5.76 -6.68 -5.66
N TYR A 149 -5.16 -7.86 -5.77
CA TYR A 149 -4.59 -8.34 -7.03
C TYR A 149 -5.69 -8.61 -8.06
N SER A 150 -6.79 -9.22 -7.64
CA SER A 150 -7.96 -9.43 -8.51
C SER A 150 -8.49 -8.10 -9.06
N ASN A 151 -8.66 -7.07 -8.22
CA ASN A 151 -9.17 -5.78 -8.66
C ASN A 151 -8.16 -5.04 -9.57
N ARG A 152 -6.87 -5.02 -9.20
CA ARG A 152 -5.83 -4.38 -10.01
C ARG A 152 -5.64 -5.06 -11.37
N SER A 153 -5.73 -6.39 -11.44
CA SER A 153 -5.69 -7.14 -12.70
C SER A 153 -6.79 -6.71 -13.68
N VAL A 154 -7.98 -6.35 -13.18
CA VAL A 154 -9.10 -5.91 -14.04
C VAL A 154 -8.84 -4.51 -14.59
N CYS A 155 -8.23 -3.63 -13.82
CA CYS A 155 -7.79 -2.33 -14.33
C CYS A 155 -6.80 -2.51 -15.48
N TRP A 156 -5.78 -3.37 -15.31
CA TRP A 156 -4.82 -3.68 -16.37
C TRP A 156 -5.48 -4.25 -17.62
N LEU A 157 -6.45 -5.16 -17.47
CA LEU A 157 -7.26 -5.67 -18.59
C LEU A 157 -8.00 -4.56 -19.33
N HIS A 158 -8.60 -3.60 -18.62
CA HIS A 158 -9.29 -2.46 -19.22
C HIS A 158 -8.35 -1.50 -19.96
N LEU A 159 -7.10 -1.38 -19.50
CA LEU A 159 -6.05 -0.61 -20.17
C LEU A 159 -5.39 -1.37 -21.33
N GLY A 160 -5.75 -2.64 -21.56
CA GLY A 160 -5.14 -3.47 -22.61
C GLY A 160 -3.72 -3.97 -22.27
N ILE A 161 -3.34 -3.87 -21.00
CA ILE A 161 -2.01 -4.23 -20.49
C ILE A 161 -2.07 -5.69 -19.98
N GLY A 162 -1.79 -6.64 -20.87
CA GLY A 162 -2.03 -8.06 -20.63
C GLY A 162 -1.04 -8.75 -19.67
N ASP A 163 0.25 -8.42 -19.74
CA ASP A 163 1.29 -9.07 -18.94
C ASP A 163 1.12 -8.79 -17.44
N GLU A 164 0.87 -7.52 -17.09
CA GLU A 164 0.60 -7.07 -15.72
C GLU A 164 -0.71 -7.65 -15.19
N ALA A 165 -1.76 -7.69 -16.03
CA ALA A 165 -3.02 -8.35 -15.69
C ALA A 165 -2.81 -9.84 -15.38
N LEU A 166 -2.00 -10.52 -16.19
CA LEU A 166 -1.69 -11.94 -16.02
C LEU A 166 -0.89 -12.18 -14.73
N SER A 167 0.13 -11.37 -14.47
CA SER A 167 0.95 -11.43 -13.27
C SER A 167 0.11 -11.30 -11.99
N ASP A 168 -0.75 -10.27 -11.92
CA ASP A 168 -1.64 -10.06 -10.77
C ASP A 168 -2.66 -11.20 -10.63
N ALA A 169 -3.26 -11.66 -11.73
CA ALA A 169 -4.24 -12.75 -11.69
C ALA A 169 -3.62 -14.09 -11.26
N GLN A 170 -2.39 -14.39 -11.69
CA GLN A 170 -1.64 -15.56 -11.23
C GLN A 170 -1.34 -15.49 -9.74
N PHE A 171 -0.95 -14.31 -9.25
CA PHE A 171 -0.69 -14.11 -7.82
C PHE A 171 -1.98 -14.26 -6.99
N CYS A 172 -3.11 -13.74 -7.47
CA CYS A 172 -4.43 -13.96 -6.88
C CYS A 172 -4.75 -15.46 -6.73
N SER A 173 -4.56 -16.26 -7.78
CA SER A 173 -4.79 -17.71 -7.76
C SER A 173 -3.80 -18.48 -6.88
N LYS A 174 -2.59 -17.94 -6.65
CA LYS A 174 -1.62 -18.52 -5.70
C LYS A 174 -2.02 -18.26 -4.25
N ILE A 175 -2.50 -17.05 -3.94
CA ILE A 175 -2.96 -16.68 -2.59
C ILE A 175 -4.23 -17.46 -2.24
N GLN A 176 -5.20 -17.51 -3.16
CA GLN A 176 -6.51 -18.11 -2.92
C GLN A 176 -6.85 -19.14 -4.00
N PRO A 177 -6.32 -20.38 -3.90
CA PRO A 177 -6.43 -21.39 -4.94
C PRO A 177 -7.83 -21.95 -5.20
N ASP A 178 -8.76 -21.72 -4.29
CA ASP A 178 -10.17 -22.11 -4.33
C ASP A 178 -11.09 -20.99 -4.86
N TRP A 179 -10.55 -19.82 -5.19
CA TRP A 179 -11.33 -18.69 -5.66
C TRP A 179 -11.44 -18.65 -7.19
N ALA A 180 -12.59 -19.04 -7.71
CA ALA A 180 -12.88 -19.05 -9.16
C ALA A 180 -12.56 -17.72 -9.86
N LYS A 181 -12.75 -16.59 -9.16
CA LYS A 181 -12.52 -15.25 -9.71
C LYS A 181 -11.07 -15.03 -10.12
N GLY A 182 -10.09 -15.56 -9.39
CA GLY A 182 -8.66 -15.46 -9.72
C GLY A 182 -8.34 -16.13 -11.06
N TYR A 183 -8.76 -17.38 -11.24
CA TYR A 183 -8.60 -18.12 -12.50
C TYR A 183 -9.37 -17.49 -13.65
N TYR A 184 -10.55 -16.92 -13.38
CA TYR A 184 -11.29 -16.15 -14.38
C TYR A 184 -10.49 -14.92 -14.85
N ARG A 185 -9.90 -14.13 -13.94
CA ARG A 185 -9.02 -13.00 -14.33
C ARG A 185 -7.83 -13.48 -15.14
N GLN A 186 -7.23 -14.60 -14.75
CA GLN A 186 -6.10 -15.19 -15.45
C GLN A 186 -6.47 -15.60 -16.88
N GLY A 187 -7.65 -16.19 -17.07
CA GLY A 187 -8.18 -16.56 -18.39
C GLY A 187 -8.37 -15.34 -19.28
N MET A 188 -8.99 -14.28 -18.75
CA MET A 188 -9.17 -13.02 -19.47
C MET A 188 -7.83 -12.39 -19.89
N ALA A 189 -6.80 -12.47 -19.04
CA ALA A 189 -5.47 -11.97 -19.35
C ALA A 189 -4.78 -12.78 -20.47
N PHE A 190 -4.85 -14.11 -20.41
CA PHE A 190 -4.37 -14.95 -21.51
C PHE A 190 -5.11 -14.68 -22.82
N SER A 191 -6.43 -14.50 -22.79
CA SER A 191 -7.21 -14.14 -23.98
C SER A 191 -6.78 -12.80 -24.58
N LEU A 192 -6.46 -11.80 -23.74
CA LEU A 192 -5.93 -10.52 -24.19
C LEU A 192 -4.54 -10.66 -24.84
N LEU A 193 -3.71 -11.55 -24.30
CA LEU A 193 -2.40 -11.92 -24.85
C LEU A 193 -2.49 -12.91 -26.03
N GLN A 194 -3.71 -13.27 -26.47
CA GLN A 194 -3.97 -14.22 -27.57
C GLN A 194 -3.49 -15.66 -27.31
N ASP A 195 -3.20 -16.03 -26.06
CA ASP A 195 -2.93 -17.42 -25.67
C ASP A 195 -4.25 -18.12 -25.30
N TYR A 196 -5.03 -18.45 -26.32
CA TYR A 196 -6.36 -19.05 -26.17
C TYR A 196 -6.33 -20.45 -25.56
N ALA A 197 -5.22 -21.18 -25.73
CA ALA A 197 -5.03 -22.51 -25.16
C ALA A 197 -4.90 -22.43 -23.64
N SER A 198 -4.01 -21.55 -23.15
CA SER A 198 -3.86 -21.31 -21.71
C SER A 198 -5.12 -20.69 -21.11
N ALA A 199 -5.77 -19.74 -21.81
CA ALA A 199 -7.03 -19.15 -21.40
C ALA A 199 -8.12 -20.21 -21.17
N SER A 200 -8.30 -21.12 -22.13
CA SER A 200 -9.26 -22.22 -22.03
C SER A 200 -8.96 -23.15 -20.86
N CYS A 201 -7.69 -23.47 -20.61
CA CYS A 201 -7.27 -24.33 -19.50
C CYS A 201 -7.64 -23.73 -18.14
N VAL A 202 -7.29 -22.46 -17.91
CA VAL A 202 -7.57 -21.81 -16.62
C VAL A 202 -9.05 -21.48 -16.44
N LEU A 203 -9.79 -21.16 -17.52
CA LEU A 203 -11.25 -20.96 -17.45
C LEU A 203 -12.00 -22.26 -17.14
N GLN A 204 -11.53 -23.42 -17.62
CA GLN A 204 -12.06 -24.71 -17.19
C GLN A 204 -11.88 -24.94 -15.70
N ARG A 205 -10.71 -24.57 -15.15
CA ARG A 205 -10.48 -24.64 -13.70
C ARG A 205 -11.39 -23.68 -12.93
N ALA A 206 -11.54 -22.45 -13.42
CA ALA A 206 -12.47 -21.46 -12.83
C ALA A 206 -13.91 -22.00 -12.79
N LEU A 207 -14.37 -22.63 -13.88
CA LEU A 207 -15.72 -23.21 -13.97
C LEU A 207 -15.90 -24.45 -13.09
N LYS A 208 -14.84 -25.25 -12.86
CA LYS A 208 -14.92 -26.35 -11.88
C LYS A 208 -15.12 -25.84 -10.45
N LEU A 209 -14.55 -24.68 -10.12
CA LEU A 209 -14.69 -24.05 -8.80
C LEU A 209 -16.03 -23.34 -8.63
N ASP A 210 -16.59 -22.77 -9.71
CA ASP A 210 -17.92 -22.13 -9.70
C ASP A 210 -18.73 -22.55 -10.95
N PRO A 211 -19.36 -23.75 -10.92
CA PRO A 211 -20.02 -24.34 -12.09
C PRO A 211 -21.26 -23.56 -12.58
N LEU A 212 -21.87 -22.76 -11.71
CA LEU A 212 -23.08 -22.00 -12.02
C LEU A 212 -22.77 -20.61 -12.60
N ASN A 213 -21.50 -20.25 -12.74
CA ASN A 213 -21.09 -18.94 -13.23
C ASN A 213 -21.26 -18.82 -14.75
N ALA A 214 -22.38 -18.22 -15.17
CA ALA A 214 -22.69 -18.01 -16.59
C ALA A 214 -21.61 -17.20 -17.33
N THR A 215 -20.94 -16.27 -16.65
CA THR A 215 -19.87 -15.43 -17.22
C THR A 215 -18.65 -16.27 -17.58
N ILE A 216 -18.20 -17.13 -16.67
CA ILE A 216 -17.07 -18.03 -16.91
C ILE A 216 -17.41 -19.02 -18.04
N ALA A 217 -18.60 -19.61 -18.00
CA ALA A 217 -19.05 -20.54 -19.04
C ALA A 217 -19.12 -19.88 -20.42
N LYS A 218 -19.57 -18.61 -20.50
CA LYS A 218 -19.58 -17.85 -21.74
C LYS A 218 -18.17 -17.57 -22.25
N ALA A 219 -17.27 -17.10 -21.38
CA ALA A 219 -15.88 -16.84 -21.73
C ALA A 219 -15.20 -18.10 -22.30
N LEU A 220 -15.34 -19.23 -21.61
CA LEU A 220 -14.76 -20.51 -22.06
C LEU A 220 -15.30 -20.96 -23.43
N ARG A 221 -16.58 -20.73 -23.73
CA ARG A 221 -17.13 -21.04 -25.05
C ARG A 221 -16.52 -20.17 -26.15
N CYS A 222 -16.33 -18.88 -25.89
CA CYS A 222 -15.70 -17.97 -26.84
C CYS A 222 -14.26 -18.37 -27.19
N GLU A 223 -13.47 -18.80 -26.19
CA GLU A 223 -12.08 -19.21 -26.44
C GLU A 223 -11.97 -20.52 -27.24
N LYS A 224 -12.95 -21.42 -27.12
CA LYS A 224 -12.97 -22.67 -27.92
C LYS A 224 -13.31 -22.46 -29.40
N THR A 225 -13.81 -21.27 -29.76
CA THR A 225 -14.22 -20.94 -31.13
C THR A 225 -13.19 -20.10 -31.88
N ARG A 226 -12.06 -19.79 -31.25
CA ARG A 226 -10.93 -19.05 -31.82
C ARG A 226 -9.77 -20.01 -32.09
#